data_AF-A0A0G0RQK6-F1
#
_entry.id   AF-A0A0G0RQK6-F1
#
_cell.length_a   1.000
_cell.length_b   1.000
_cell.length_c   1.000
_cell.angle_alpha   90.00
_cell.angle_beta   90.00
_cell.angle_gamma   90.00
#
_symmetry.space_group_name_H-M   'P 1'
#
loop_
_entity.id
_entity.type
_entity.pdbx_description
1 polymer ?
#
loop_
_entity_poly.entity_id
_entity_poly.type
_entity_poly.pdbx_seq_one_letter_code
_entity_poly.pdbx_strand_id
1 'polypeptide(L)'
;MELTKQDLHSLALGSTLLATGGGFPFESKHQKLQELNKNNSLHLISTNDLCDDDLVCAISGIGSAGNTQNLNFDQALIAGLKTMQGLLGQNINALIPGEIGIENIIFELASKLNLPVLDADTAGGRAVPEMTHDTFFLADETILPVVFVSLTGKTFVIDNIVDERQIEKLARTKALETPEKTILIFSHGKPIHKIKAIASLDSLSRSIEIGTSLKSQDLTQILQDLKNICRAELITTAKVTSVFKNKDQDFLKTIVTLRTPQGIMDLIIKNEILALQQDSNLIAHIPDLICLLDLKTFLPIHSSEIEKGSFFAILRIPAIKQWQTEKARELFGISYLKNTTQ
;
A
#
# COMPACT_ATOMS: atom_id res chain seq x y z
N MET A 1 3.09 21.27 2.65
CA MET A 1 2.08 21.36 3.72
C MET A 1 2.57 20.61 4.95
N GLU A 2 2.54 21.26 6.12
CA GLU A 2 2.75 20.55 7.40
C GLU A 2 1.47 19.79 7.78
N LEU A 3 1.60 18.53 8.18
CA LEU A 3 0.48 17.66 8.53
C LEU A 3 0.07 17.86 9.98
N THR A 4 -1.19 18.19 10.20
CA THR A 4 -1.78 18.27 11.55
C THR A 4 -2.16 16.89 12.08
N LYS A 5 -2.46 16.80 13.37
CA LYS A 5 -3.04 15.58 13.97
C LYS A 5 -4.32 15.12 13.26
N GLN A 6 -5.14 16.06 12.78
CA GLN A 6 -6.37 15.72 12.08
C GLN A 6 -6.11 15.17 10.67
N ASP A 7 -5.12 15.73 9.99
CA ASP A 7 -4.68 15.23 8.68
C ASP A 7 -4.13 13.82 8.82
N LEU A 8 -3.34 13.54 9.85
CA LEU A 8 -2.78 12.20 10.11
C LEU A 8 -3.85 11.17 10.48
N HIS A 9 -4.90 11.58 11.21
CA HIS A 9 -6.05 10.69 11.46
C HIS A 9 -6.79 10.38 10.15
N SER A 10 -7.04 11.41 9.33
CA SER A 10 -7.70 11.24 8.03
C SER A 10 -6.83 10.40 7.09
N LEU A 11 -5.52 10.66 7.02
CA LEU A 11 -4.57 9.86 6.25
C LEU A 11 -4.63 8.39 6.67
N ALA A 12 -4.62 8.11 7.97
CA ALA A 12 -4.72 6.74 8.48
C ALA A 12 -6.03 6.05 8.05
N LEU A 13 -7.16 6.74 8.12
CA LEU A 13 -8.45 6.21 7.65
C LEU A 13 -8.43 5.95 6.14
N GLY A 14 -8.19 6.97 5.33
CA GLY A 14 -8.33 6.83 3.88
C GLY A 14 -7.29 5.91 3.26
N SER A 15 -6.04 5.92 3.74
CA SER A 15 -5.03 4.97 3.27
C SER A 15 -5.39 3.53 3.64
N THR A 16 -6.02 3.28 4.79
CA THR A 16 -6.46 1.92 5.17
C THR A 16 -7.60 1.44 4.29
N LEU A 17 -8.52 2.33 3.89
CA LEU A 17 -9.54 2.01 2.89
C LEU A 17 -8.91 1.66 1.54
N LEU A 18 -8.00 2.50 1.05
CA LEU A 18 -7.34 2.35 -0.25
C LEU A 18 -6.34 1.19 -0.31
N ALA A 19 -5.84 0.72 0.83
CA ALA A 19 -4.96 -0.44 0.91
C ALA A 19 -5.65 -1.78 0.61
N THR A 20 -6.98 -1.80 0.37
CA THR A 20 -7.71 -3.01 -0.06
C THR A 20 -7.50 -4.21 0.87
N GLY A 21 -7.43 -3.97 2.18
CA GLY A 21 -7.18 -5.00 3.18
C GLY A 21 -5.70 -5.39 3.38
N GLY A 22 -4.76 -4.82 2.63
CA GLY A 22 -3.31 -4.91 2.87
C GLY A 22 -2.77 -3.76 3.73
N GLY A 23 -1.44 -3.62 3.79
CA GLY A 23 -0.76 -2.58 4.57
C GLY A 23 -0.88 -2.77 6.10
N PHE A 24 -0.93 -1.65 6.84
CA PHE A 24 -1.16 -1.67 8.29
C PHE A 24 -2.63 -1.43 8.66
N PRO A 25 -3.18 -2.14 9.67
CA PRO A 25 -4.50 -1.85 10.24
C PRO A 25 -4.61 -0.42 10.78
N PHE A 26 -5.82 0.15 10.72
CA PHE A 26 -6.09 1.54 11.04
C PHE A 26 -5.54 1.97 12.41
N GLU A 27 -5.84 1.24 13.49
CA GLU A 27 -5.43 1.62 14.85
C GLU A 27 -3.90 1.69 14.99
N SER A 28 -3.22 0.65 14.50
CA SER A 28 -1.75 0.59 14.53
C SER A 28 -1.10 1.71 13.69
N LYS A 29 -1.71 2.03 12.55
CA LYS A 29 -1.30 3.12 11.67
C LYS A 29 -1.49 4.48 12.35
N HIS A 30 -2.70 4.72 12.84
CA HIS A 30 -3.07 5.96 13.48
C HIS A 30 -2.19 6.26 14.70
N GLN A 31 -2.03 5.29 15.61
CA GLN A 31 -1.20 5.46 16.80
C GLN A 31 0.23 5.88 16.44
N LYS A 32 0.84 5.19 15.47
CA LYS A 32 2.22 5.44 15.06
C LYS A 32 2.38 6.83 14.43
N LEU A 33 1.49 7.23 13.53
CA LEU A 33 1.54 8.57 12.94
C LEU A 33 1.38 9.67 13.99
N GLN A 34 0.49 9.48 14.98
CA GLN A 34 0.32 10.43 16.08
C GLN A 34 1.55 10.50 16.98
N GLU A 35 2.23 9.38 17.25
CA GLU A 35 3.49 9.36 17.99
C GLU A 35 4.58 10.14 17.27
N LEU A 36 4.72 9.96 15.96
CA LEU A 36 5.70 10.67 15.13
C LEU A 36 5.49 12.19 15.16
N ASN A 37 4.24 12.63 15.05
CA ASN A 37 3.88 14.04 15.03
C ASN A 37 4.02 14.76 16.39
N LYS A 38 4.08 14.03 17.51
CA LYS A 38 4.33 14.65 18.83
C LYS A 38 5.71 15.31 18.92
N ASN A 39 6.68 14.75 18.23
CA ASN A 39 8.09 15.14 18.37
C ASN A 39 8.66 15.79 17.10
N ASN A 40 7.95 15.71 15.97
CA ASN A 40 8.44 16.18 14.67
C ASN A 40 7.32 16.79 13.83
N SER A 41 7.63 17.85 13.09
CA SER A 41 6.79 18.33 12.00
C SER A 41 6.92 17.39 10.80
N LEU A 42 5.80 16.85 10.34
CA LEU A 42 5.75 15.98 9.16
C LEU A 42 5.29 16.82 7.97
N HIS A 43 6.08 16.80 6.89
CA HIS A 43 5.84 17.64 5.72
C HIS A 43 5.48 16.80 4.50
N LEU A 44 4.39 17.18 3.86
CA LEU A 44 3.95 16.69 2.56
C LEU A 44 4.28 17.75 1.50
N ILE A 45 4.95 17.39 0.42
CA ILE A 45 5.32 18.32 -0.67
C ILE A 45 4.76 17.87 -2.02
N SER A 46 4.58 18.80 -2.94
CA SER A 46 4.26 18.52 -4.35
C SER A 46 5.53 18.23 -5.14
N THR A 47 5.39 17.56 -6.29
CA THR A 47 6.50 17.38 -7.24
C THR A 47 7.06 18.69 -7.77
N ASN A 48 6.30 19.78 -7.69
CA ASN A 48 6.74 21.12 -8.12
C ASN A 48 7.59 21.86 -7.06
N ASP A 49 7.71 21.32 -5.84
CA ASP A 49 8.50 21.93 -4.76
C ASP A 49 9.99 21.56 -4.84
N LEU A 50 10.38 20.71 -5.80
CA LEU A 50 11.75 20.22 -6.01
C LEU A 50 12.29 20.66 -7.38
N CYS A 51 13.62 20.72 -7.49
CA CYS A 51 14.32 20.98 -8.75
C CYS A 51 14.38 19.71 -9.60
N ASP A 52 14.38 19.81 -10.93
CA ASP A 52 14.24 18.65 -11.85
C ASP A 52 15.22 17.49 -11.60
N ASP A 53 16.43 17.78 -11.10
CA ASP A 53 17.49 16.81 -10.80
C ASP A 53 17.56 16.38 -9.32
N ASP A 54 16.66 16.88 -8.47
CA ASP A 54 16.53 16.42 -7.09
C ASP A 54 16.10 14.95 -7.08
N LEU A 55 16.75 14.15 -6.23
CA LEU A 55 16.49 12.71 -6.16
C LEU A 55 15.41 12.39 -5.14
N VAL A 56 14.53 11.48 -5.52
CA VAL A 56 13.53 10.88 -4.67
C VAL A 56 13.88 9.41 -4.46
N CYS A 57 13.57 8.87 -3.29
CA CYS A 57 13.68 7.44 -3.01
C CYS A 57 12.35 6.89 -2.53
N ALA A 58 11.93 5.78 -3.12
CA ALA A 58 10.80 5.02 -2.62
C ALA A 58 11.21 4.15 -1.44
N ILE A 59 10.29 3.95 -0.50
CA ILE A 59 10.46 3.01 0.61
C ILE A 59 9.24 2.10 0.70
N SER A 60 9.50 0.81 0.78
CA SER A 60 8.50 -0.22 1.03
C SER A 60 9.07 -1.30 1.96
N GLY A 61 8.30 -2.37 2.19
CA GLY A 61 8.75 -3.50 3.00
C GLY A 61 8.03 -4.77 2.60
N ILE A 62 8.72 -5.89 2.74
CA ILE A 62 8.14 -7.22 2.59
C ILE A 62 8.27 -7.94 3.92
N GLY A 63 7.21 -8.66 4.31
CA GLY A 63 7.24 -9.53 5.47
C GLY A 63 5.99 -9.39 6.34
N SER A 64 6.06 -9.98 7.53
CA SER A 64 5.02 -9.72 8.52
C SER A 64 5.10 -8.27 8.97
N ALA A 65 3.95 -7.65 9.26
CA ALA A 65 3.85 -6.35 9.93
C ALA A 65 4.35 -6.40 11.39
N GLY A 66 5.43 -7.16 11.64
CA GLY A 66 6.07 -7.38 12.92
C GLY A 66 6.57 -6.08 13.51
N ASN A 67 6.22 -5.89 14.78
CA ASN A 67 6.47 -4.76 15.66
C ASN A 67 7.51 -3.73 15.15
N THR A 68 7.03 -2.67 14.50
CA THR A 68 7.85 -1.55 13.99
C THR A 68 8.39 -0.63 15.10
N GLN A 69 8.06 -0.91 16.37
CA GLN A 69 8.58 -0.19 17.53
C GLN A 69 9.88 -0.81 18.05
N ASN A 70 10.95 -0.74 17.26
CA ASN A 70 12.28 -1.23 17.66
C ASN A 70 13.37 -0.26 17.17
N LEU A 71 14.36 0.07 18.02
CA LEU A 71 15.52 0.89 17.64
C LEU A 71 16.26 0.34 16.41
N ASN A 72 16.23 -0.97 16.23
CA ASN A 72 16.76 -1.67 15.07
C ASN A 72 16.07 -1.25 13.76
N PHE A 73 14.80 -0.87 13.82
CA PHE A 73 14.03 -0.40 12.67
C PHE A 73 14.53 0.96 12.17
N ASP A 74 14.72 1.92 13.08
CA ASP A 74 15.25 3.25 12.75
C ASP A 74 16.64 3.16 12.14
N GLN A 75 17.51 2.32 12.72
CA GLN A 75 18.86 2.09 12.20
C GLN A 75 18.85 1.47 10.82
N ALA A 76 17.97 0.49 10.57
CA ALA A 76 17.81 -0.13 9.26
C ALA A 76 17.31 0.87 8.21
N LEU A 77 16.36 1.75 8.57
CA LEU A 77 15.87 2.78 7.67
C LEU A 77 16.97 3.77 7.26
N ILE A 78 17.73 4.28 8.24
CA ILE A 78 18.83 5.21 7.99
C ILE A 78 19.94 4.54 7.18
N ALA A 79 20.26 3.28 7.48
CA ALA A 79 21.27 2.52 6.74
C ALA A 79 20.87 2.35 5.27
N GLY A 80 19.62 1.97 4.99
CA GLY A 80 19.14 1.78 3.62
C GLY A 80 19.18 3.04 2.78
N LEU A 81 18.74 4.18 3.34
CA LEU A 81 18.83 5.45 2.64
C LEU A 81 20.27 5.87 2.37
N LYS A 82 21.17 5.71 3.36
CA LYS A 82 22.60 6.00 3.18
C LYS A 82 23.24 5.12 2.10
N THR A 83 22.91 3.83 2.08
CA THR A 83 23.38 2.92 1.03
C THR A 83 22.86 3.34 -0.34
N MET A 84 21.58 3.68 -0.45
CA MET A 84 20.99 4.20 -1.69
C MET A 84 21.71 5.47 -2.17
N GLN A 85 21.91 6.45 -1.29
CA GLN A 85 22.67 7.67 -1.61
C GLN A 85 24.11 7.38 -2.05
N GLY A 86 24.77 6.40 -1.43
CA GLY A 86 26.11 5.97 -1.83
C GLY A 86 26.16 5.36 -3.23
N LEU A 87 25.14 4.59 -3.61
CA LEU A 87 25.02 4.01 -4.96
C LEU A 87 24.74 5.08 -6.02
N LEU A 88 23.90 6.07 -5.68
CA LEU A 88 23.53 7.16 -6.59
C LEU A 88 24.60 8.26 -6.67
N GLY A 89 25.49 8.36 -5.69
CA GLY A 89 26.50 9.41 -5.61
C GLY A 89 25.94 10.80 -5.26
N GLN A 90 24.66 10.89 -4.87
CA GLN A 90 23.95 12.12 -4.56
C GLN A 90 22.98 11.88 -3.39
N ASN A 91 22.68 12.95 -2.64
CA ASN A 91 21.73 12.89 -1.54
C ASN A 91 20.30 12.73 -2.06
N ILE A 92 19.45 12.03 -1.29
CA ILE A 92 18.02 11.99 -1.54
C ILE A 92 17.39 13.25 -0.93
N ASN A 93 16.59 13.94 -1.73
CA ASN A 93 15.93 15.19 -1.37
C ASN A 93 14.53 14.98 -0.78
N ALA A 94 13.83 13.93 -1.19
CA ALA A 94 12.48 13.60 -0.70
C ALA A 94 12.22 12.09 -0.73
N LEU A 95 11.24 11.66 0.06
CA LEU A 95 10.80 10.26 0.10
C LEU A 95 9.44 10.10 -0.60
N ILE A 96 9.22 8.99 -1.29
CA ILE A 96 7.91 8.63 -1.86
C ILE A 96 7.45 7.25 -1.33
N PRO A 97 6.17 7.08 -0.96
CA PRO A 97 5.63 5.76 -0.64
C PRO A 97 5.75 4.79 -1.84
N GLY A 98 6.23 3.57 -1.59
CA GLY A 98 6.14 2.50 -2.60
C GLY A 98 4.71 2.05 -2.88
N GLU A 99 3.79 2.31 -1.94
CA GLU A 99 2.36 2.04 -2.08
C GLU A 99 1.57 2.81 -1.01
N ILE A 100 0.25 2.85 -1.16
CA ILE A 100 -0.66 3.34 -0.11
C ILE A 100 -1.01 2.20 0.85
N GLY A 101 -0.92 2.46 2.15
CA GLY A 101 -1.19 1.51 3.23
C GLY A 101 -0.05 1.34 4.22
N ILE A 102 1.16 1.82 3.89
CA ILE A 102 2.40 1.61 4.65
C ILE A 102 3.07 2.92 5.11
N GLU A 103 2.30 4.01 5.19
CA GLU A 103 2.78 5.38 5.40
C GLU A 103 3.65 5.53 6.67
N ASN A 104 3.40 4.70 7.69
CA ASN A 104 4.21 4.65 8.89
C ASN A 104 5.72 4.52 8.63
N ILE A 105 6.10 3.68 7.66
CA ILE A 105 7.52 3.39 7.37
C ILE A 105 8.20 4.65 6.83
N ILE A 106 7.55 5.32 5.89
CA ILE A 106 8.11 6.50 5.25
C ILE A 106 8.12 7.72 6.18
N PHE A 107 7.04 7.93 6.94
CA PHE A 107 7.00 9.02 7.91
C PHE A 107 7.96 8.81 9.08
N GLU A 108 8.27 7.55 9.45
CA GLU A 108 9.32 7.27 10.43
C GLU A 108 10.65 7.85 9.93
N LEU A 109 11.11 7.46 8.74
CA LEU A 109 12.39 7.94 8.23
C LEU A 109 12.38 9.45 7.97
N ALA A 110 11.30 9.97 7.40
CA ALA A 110 11.10 11.41 7.18
C ALA A 110 11.30 12.19 8.48
N SER A 111 10.69 11.74 9.57
CA SER A 111 10.80 12.39 10.88
C SER A 111 12.23 12.37 11.45
N LYS A 112 12.99 11.29 11.22
CA LYS A 112 14.35 11.13 11.77
C LYS A 112 15.38 11.97 11.04
N LEU A 113 15.20 12.16 9.73
CA LEU A 113 16.15 12.84 8.86
C LEU A 113 15.67 14.22 8.42
N ASN A 114 14.50 14.66 8.89
CA ASN A 114 13.86 15.91 8.49
C ASN A 114 13.73 16.02 6.97
N LEU A 115 13.35 14.91 6.32
CA LEU A 115 13.10 14.85 4.88
C LEU A 115 11.60 15.02 4.61
N PRO A 116 11.23 15.76 3.55
CA PRO A 116 9.83 15.83 3.13
C PRO A 116 9.37 14.52 2.49
N VAL A 117 8.07 14.24 2.61
CA VAL A 117 7.39 13.16 1.89
C VAL A 117 6.67 13.75 0.70
N LEU A 118 6.84 13.16 -0.48
CA LEU A 118 6.17 13.55 -1.71
C LEU A 118 4.71 13.07 -1.69
N ASP A 119 3.78 13.94 -2.10
CA ASP A 119 2.37 13.60 -2.30
C ASP A 119 2.16 12.81 -3.59
N ALA A 120 2.64 11.56 -3.56
CA ALA A 120 2.51 10.60 -4.63
C ALA A 120 2.74 9.20 -4.08
N ASP A 121 2.52 8.18 -4.89
CA ASP A 121 3.02 6.82 -4.64
C ASP A 121 3.37 6.12 -5.95
N THR A 122 4.11 5.02 -5.85
CA THR A 122 4.54 4.26 -7.05
C THR A 122 3.55 3.18 -7.47
N ALA A 123 2.56 2.82 -6.66
CA ALA A 123 1.61 1.73 -6.90
C ALA A 123 0.24 2.15 -7.45
N GLY A 124 -0.04 3.44 -7.58
CA GLY A 124 -1.30 3.93 -8.16
C GLY A 124 -2.40 4.24 -7.15
N GLY A 125 -2.06 4.63 -5.92
CA GLY A 125 -3.02 4.99 -4.89
C GLY A 125 -3.65 3.80 -4.19
N ARG A 126 -2.94 2.67 -4.12
CA ARG A 126 -3.40 1.41 -3.52
C ARG A 126 -2.24 0.62 -2.90
N ALA A 127 -2.55 -0.42 -2.13
CA ALA A 127 -1.59 -1.49 -1.82
C ALA A 127 -1.56 -2.54 -2.93
N VAL A 128 -0.43 -3.23 -3.06
CA VAL A 128 -0.19 -4.21 -4.11
C VAL A 128 0.53 -5.46 -3.58
N PRO A 129 0.29 -6.65 -4.19
CA PRO A 129 0.78 -7.89 -3.62
C PRO A 129 2.28 -8.14 -3.84
N GLU A 130 2.88 -7.55 -4.88
CA GLU A 130 4.25 -7.85 -5.33
C GLU A 130 4.90 -6.60 -5.94
N MET A 131 6.23 -6.47 -5.84
CA MET A 131 6.98 -5.28 -6.29
C MET A 131 6.80 -4.92 -7.77
N THR A 132 6.44 -5.88 -8.63
CA THR A 132 6.21 -5.60 -10.06
C THR A 132 4.88 -4.88 -10.32
N HIS A 133 3.98 -4.86 -9.33
CA HIS A 133 2.72 -4.12 -9.40
C HIS A 133 2.94 -2.64 -9.15
N ASP A 134 3.77 -2.05 -9.99
CA ASP A 134 4.29 -0.70 -9.86
C ASP A 134 4.08 0.08 -11.16
N THR A 135 3.75 1.37 -11.05
CA THR A 135 3.47 2.23 -12.20
C THR A 135 4.71 2.47 -13.07
N PHE A 136 5.92 2.40 -12.51
CA PHE A 136 7.17 2.46 -13.26
C PHE A 136 7.43 1.17 -14.02
N PHE A 137 7.11 0.01 -13.44
CA PHE A 137 7.17 -1.26 -14.17
C PHE A 137 6.23 -1.23 -15.40
N LEU A 138 5.02 -0.68 -15.25
CA LEU A 138 4.12 -0.48 -16.39
C LEU A 138 4.69 0.48 -17.45
N ALA A 139 5.45 1.49 -17.03
CA ALA A 139 6.12 2.45 -17.90
C ALA A 139 7.47 1.98 -18.47
N ASP A 140 7.86 0.71 -18.25
CA ASP A 140 9.16 0.15 -18.66
C ASP A 140 10.36 0.89 -18.03
N GLU A 141 10.15 1.47 -16.85
CA GLU A 141 11.15 2.19 -16.08
C GLU A 141 11.58 1.36 -14.88
N THR A 142 12.88 1.08 -14.80
CA THR A 142 13.39 0.09 -13.85
C THR A 142 13.27 0.54 -12.39
N ILE A 143 13.03 -0.41 -11.50
CA ILE A 143 13.08 -0.18 -10.04
C ILE A 143 14.52 -0.02 -9.49
N LEU A 144 15.53 -0.40 -10.30
CA LEU A 144 16.94 -0.45 -9.92
C LEU A 144 17.59 0.94 -9.70
N PRO A 145 18.66 1.02 -8.87
CA PRO A 145 19.12 -0.02 -7.96
C PRO A 145 18.12 -0.26 -6.82
N VAL A 146 18.13 -1.46 -6.24
CA VAL A 146 17.30 -1.80 -5.07
C VAL A 146 18.20 -2.18 -3.90
N VAL A 147 17.95 -1.55 -2.76
CA VAL A 147 18.63 -1.85 -1.50
C VAL A 147 17.66 -2.53 -0.54
N PHE A 148 18.07 -3.69 -0.04
CA PHE A 148 17.36 -4.47 0.96
C PHE A 148 18.06 -4.36 2.30
N VAL A 149 17.34 -4.06 3.36
CA VAL A 149 17.90 -3.95 4.71
C VAL A 149 17.08 -4.74 5.71
N SER A 150 17.70 -5.71 6.38
CA SER A 150 17.08 -6.40 7.51
C SER A 150 17.08 -5.51 8.76
N LEU A 151 16.21 -5.81 9.74
CA LEU A 151 16.22 -5.09 11.02
C LEU A 151 17.52 -5.35 11.82
N THR A 152 18.25 -6.41 11.50
CA THR A 152 19.60 -6.66 12.05
C THR A 152 20.72 -5.86 11.38
N GLY A 153 20.39 -5.00 10.40
CA GLY A 153 21.32 -4.14 9.68
C GLY A 153 22.05 -4.83 8.51
N LYS A 154 21.72 -6.09 8.19
CA LYS A 154 22.27 -6.75 6.99
C LYS A 154 21.71 -6.07 5.76
N THR A 155 22.61 -5.63 4.89
CA THR A 155 22.26 -4.94 3.65
C THR A 155 22.63 -5.79 2.45
N PHE A 156 21.74 -5.87 1.47
CA PHE A 156 21.96 -6.51 0.18
C PHE A 156 21.49 -5.57 -0.92
N VAL A 157 22.21 -5.56 -2.05
CA VAL A 157 21.96 -4.64 -3.17
C VAL A 157 21.77 -5.44 -4.44
N ILE A 158 20.78 -5.05 -5.23
CA ILE A 158 20.66 -5.44 -6.63
C ILE A 158 20.80 -4.18 -7.47
N ASP A 159 21.86 -4.10 -8.26
CA ASP A 159 22.14 -2.99 -9.17
C ASP A 159 21.97 -3.38 -10.65
N ASN A 160 21.80 -4.67 -10.93
CA ASN A 160 21.56 -5.19 -12.27
C ASN A 160 20.77 -6.52 -12.22
N ILE A 161 19.73 -6.64 -13.06
CA ILE A 161 18.99 -7.88 -13.28
C ILE A 161 18.34 -7.89 -14.66
N VAL A 162 18.08 -9.08 -15.20
CA VAL A 162 17.39 -9.25 -16.48
C VAL A 162 15.86 -9.22 -16.32
N ASP A 163 15.33 -9.73 -15.22
CA ASP A 163 13.88 -9.80 -14.96
C ASP A 163 13.57 -9.37 -13.52
N GLU A 164 12.86 -8.24 -13.36
CA GLU A 164 12.51 -7.66 -12.06
C GLU A 164 11.63 -8.58 -11.22
N ARG A 165 10.93 -9.55 -11.83
CA ARG A 165 10.16 -10.57 -11.07
C ARG A 165 11.05 -11.42 -10.18
N GLN A 166 12.34 -11.55 -10.50
CA GLN A 166 13.29 -12.28 -9.67
C GLN A 166 13.67 -11.50 -8.40
N ILE A 167 13.56 -10.17 -8.41
CA ILE A 167 13.81 -9.30 -7.26
C ILE A 167 12.86 -9.66 -6.12
N GLU A 168 11.56 -9.76 -6.41
CA GLU A 168 10.50 -10.13 -5.47
C GLU A 168 10.80 -11.46 -4.77
N LYS A 169 11.14 -12.50 -5.54
CA LYS A 169 11.45 -13.84 -5.02
C LYS A 169 12.67 -13.81 -4.10
N LEU A 170 13.71 -13.07 -4.50
CA LEU A 170 14.92 -12.92 -3.68
C LEU A 170 14.62 -12.16 -2.39
N ALA A 171 13.86 -11.07 -2.48
CA ALA A 171 13.44 -10.27 -1.33
C ALA A 171 12.65 -11.10 -0.31
N ARG A 172 11.67 -11.89 -0.76
CA ARG A 172 10.89 -12.79 0.09
C ARG A 172 11.75 -13.87 0.75
N THR A 173 12.65 -14.49 -0.03
CA THR A 173 13.60 -15.47 0.50
C THR A 173 14.47 -14.85 1.59
N LYS A 174 15.01 -13.66 1.35
CA LYS A 174 15.82 -12.93 2.34
C LYS A 174 15.05 -12.48 3.55
N ALA A 175 13.79 -12.06 3.39
CA ALA A 175 12.92 -11.77 4.53
C ALA A 175 12.76 -13.00 5.44
N LEU A 176 12.54 -14.20 4.89
CA LEU A 176 12.41 -15.43 5.69
C LEU A 176 13.67 -15.83 6.46
N GLU A 177 14.85 -15.37 6.03
CA GLU A 177 16.13 -15.56 6.74
C GLU A 177 16.29 -14.62 7.94
N THR A 178 15.45 -13.59 8.09
CA THR A 178 15.51 -12.65 9.23
C THR A 178 14.65 -13.15 10.39
N PRO A 179 15.04 -12.90 11.66
CA PRO A 179 14.24 -13.27 12.83
C PRO A 179 12.81 -12.72 12.78
N GLU A 180 12.65 -11.50 12.26
CA GLU A 180 11.38 -10.78 12.18
C GLU A 180 10.55 -11.15 10.95
N LYS A 181 11.13 -11.94 10.03
CA LYS A 181 10.55 -12.32 8.73
C LYS A 181 10.18 -11.11 7.88
N THR A 182 11.00 -10.07 7.98
CA THR A 182 10.78 -8.76 7.35
C THR A 182 12.08 -8.18 6.81
N ILE A 183 11.96 -7.45 5.70
CA ILE A 183 13.04 -6.68 5.09
C ILE A 183 12.49 -5.35 4.56
N LEU A 184 13.26 -4.28 4.77
CA LEU A 184 12.97 -2.96 4.22
C LEU A 184 13.56 -2.84 2.82
N ILE A 185 12.88 -2.11 1.95
CA ILE A 185 13.22 -1.99 0.53
C ILE A 185 13.32 -0.51 0.18
N PHE A 186 14.45 -0.12 -0.38
CA PHE A 186 14.68 1.20 -0.93
C PHE A 186 14.87 1.04 -2.44
N SER A 187 14.11 1.80 -3.20
CA SER A 187 14.07 1.69 -4.65
C SER A 187 13.70 3.03 -5.29
N HIS A 188 13.57 3.05 -6.62
CA HIS A 188 13.19 4.24 -7.38
C HIS A 188 14.02 5.48 -7.02
N GLY A 189 15.31 5.30 -6.73
CA GLY A 189 16.28 6.38 -6.59
C GLY A 189 16.41 7.17 -7.89
N LYS A 190 15.55 8.16 -8.10
CA LYS A 190 15.34 8.78 -9.42
C LYS A 190 15.16 10.30 -9.31
N PRO A 191 15.55 11.05 -10.35
CA PRO A 191 15.23 12.47 -10.45
C PRO A 191 13.72 12.73 -10.43
N ILE A 192 13.30 13.83 -9.80
CA ILE A 192 11.88 14.17 -9.65
C ILE A 192 11.16 14.30 -10.99
N HIS A 193 11.83 14.73 -12.07
CA HIS A 193 11.18 14.83 -13.39
C HIS A 193 10.69 13.47 -13.90
N LYS A 194 11.41 12.37 -13.60
CA LYS A 194 10.97 11.00 -13.90
C LYS A 194 9.81 10.58 -13.01
N ILE A 195 9.90 10.87 -11.71
CA ILE A 195 8.82 10.56 -10.76
C ILE A 195 7.52 11.24 -11.17
N LYS A 196 7.58 12.55 -11.46
CA LYS A 196 6.44 13.38 -11.87
C LYS A 196 5.75 12.88 -13.14
N ALA A 197 6.49 12.25 -14.05
CA ALA A 197 5.94 11.74 -15.30
C ALA A 197 5.16 10.42 -15.14
N ILE A 198 5.40 9.65 -14.07
CA ILE A 198 4.98 8.24 -13.98
C ILE A 198 4.15 7.95 -12.72
N ALA A 199 4.61 8.43 -11.56
CA ALA A 199 4.00 8.15 -10.27
C ALA A 199 2.56 8.63 -10.19
N SER A 200 1.79 8.05 -9.26
CA SER A 200 0.43 8.49 -9.00
C SER A 200 0.45 9.69 -8.05
N LEU A 201 0.29 10.88 -8.62
CA LEU A 201 0.29 12.14 -7.87
C LEU A 201 -0.96 12.30 -7.00
N ASP A 202 -0.80 13.09 -5.94
CA ASP A 202 -1.82 13.52 -4.99
C ASP A 202 -2.47 12.36 -4.21
N SER A 203 -1.80 11.21 -4.11
CA SER A 203 -2.38 10.01 -3.51
C SER A 203 -2.47 10.06 -2.00
N LEU A 204 -1.55 10.76 -1.32
CA LEU A 204 -1.63 10.98 0.13
C LEU A 204 -2.69 12.05 0.43
N SER A 205 -2.76 13.13 -0.35
CA SER A 205 -3.84 14.11 -0.23
C SER A 205 -5.22 13.50 -0.48
N ARG A 206 -5.36 12.64 -1.50
CA ARG A 206 -6.60 11.91 -1.75
C ARG A 206 -6.95 10.97 -0.59
N SER A 207 -5.95 10.33 0.02
CA SER A 207 -6.15 9.53 1.23
C SER A 207 -6.66 10.38 2.40
N ILE A 208 -6.14 11.59 2.58
CA ILE A 208 -6.63 12.54 3.59
C ILE A 208 -8.08 12.97 3.30
N GLU A 209 -8.41 13.26 2.04
CA GLU A 209 -9.77 13.66 1.64
C GLU A 209 -10.78 12.53 1.91
N ILE A 210 -10.46 11.31 1.48
CA ILE A 210 -11.26 10.10 1.75
C ILE A 210 -11.42 9.88 3.25
N GLY A 211 -10.33 9.91 4.02
CA GLY A 211 -10.44 9.67 5.45
C GLY A 211 -11.19 10.76 6.20
N THR A 212 -11.26 11.97 5.65
CA THR A 212 -12.08 13.05 6.21
C THR A 212 -13.57 12.77 6.00
N SER A 213 -13.99 12.25 4.84
CA SER A 213 -15.40 11.88 4.61
C SER A 213 -15.85 10.72 5.50
N LEU A 214 -14.94 9.78 5.80
CA LEU A 214 -15.21 8.65 6.71
C LEU A 214 -15.48 9.06 8.17
N LYS A 215 -15.24 10.33 8.56
CA LYS A 215 -15.58 10.83 9.91
C LYS A 215 -17.08 11.09 10.09
N SER A 216 -17.87 11.08 9.02
CA SER A 216 -19.33 11.16 9.08
C SER A 216 -19.92 9.95 9.81
N GLN A 217 -21.07 10.14 10.47
CA GLN A 217 -21.85 9.05 11.08
C GLN A 217 -23.05 8.63 10.21
N ASP A 218 -23.09 9.08 8.96
CA ASP A 218 -24.14 8.73 7.99
C ASP A 218 -23.52 8.01 6.79
N LEU A 219 -23.86 6.72 6.63
CA LEU A 219 -23.41 5.91 5.51
C LEU A 219 -23.80 6.51 4.15
N THR A 220 -24.97 7.15 4.05
CA THR A 220 -25.43 7.75 2.79
C THR A 220 -24.51 8.89 2.37
N GLN A 221 -24.15 9.74 3.33
CA GLN A 221 -23.21 10.84 3.11
C GLN A 221 -21.81 10.30 2.76
N ILE A 222 -21.32 9.30 3.50
CA ILE A 222 -20.04 8.64 3.22
C ILE A 222 -20.00 8.12 1.77
N LEU A 223 -21.02 7.36 1.35
CA LEU A 223 -21.07 6.79 0.02
C LEU A 223 -21.13 7.87 -1.06
N GLN A 224 -21.86 8.96 -0.83
CA GLN A 224 -21.91 10.09 -1.75
C GLN A 224 -20.56 10.81 -1.88
N ASP A 225 -19.86 11.01 -0.77
CA ASP A 225 -18.54 11.64 -0.75
C ASP A 225 -17.50 10.75 -1.44
N LEU A 226 -17.45 9.46 -1.12
CA LEU A 226 -16.54 8.51 -1.78
C LEU A 226 -16.82 8.40 -3.28
N LYS A 227 -18.09 8.47 -3.69
CA LYS A 227 -18.45 8.54 -5.11
C LYS A 227 -17.92 9.81 -5.78
N ASN A 228 -17.97 10.95 -5.11
CA ASN A 228 -17.47 12.21 -5.65
C ASN A 228 -15.93 12.25 -5.72
N ILE A 229 -15.24 11.77 -4.68
CA ILE A 229 -13.78 11.84 -4.54
C ILE A 229 -13.09 10.80 -5.43
N CYS A 230 -13.52 9.53 -5.34
CA CYS A 230 -12.83 8.41 -5.97
C CYS A 230 -13.73 7.52 -6.83
N ARG A 231 -14.99 7.91 -7.07
CA ARG A 231 -15.96 7.12 -7.85
C ARG A 231 -16.24 5.75 -7.21
N ALA A 232 -16.21 5.69 -5.89
CA ALA A 232 -16.60 4.48 -5.18
C ALA A 232 -18.05 4.09 -5.47
N GLU A 233 -18.29 2.79 -5.65
CA GLU A 233 -19.61 2.20 -5.84
C GLU A 233 -19.84 1.16 -4.74
N LEU A 234 -20.98 1.26 -4.05
CA LEU A 234 -21.44 0.20 -3.15
C LEU A 234 -21.85 -1.01 -3.99
N ILE A 235 -21.15 -2.12 -3.83
CA ILE A 235 -21.51 -3.39 -4.48
C ILE A 235 -22.61 -4.08 -3.67
N THR A 236 -22.35 -4.33 -2.39
CA THR A 236 -23.31 -4.99 -1.49
C THR A 236 -22.91 -4.82 -0.02
N THR A 237 -23.78 -5.26 0.88
CA THR A 237 -23.45 -5.50 2.30
C THR A 237 -23.33 -7.01 2.53
N ALA A 238 -22.41 -7.39 3.42
CA ALA A 238 -22.03 -8.78 3.57
C ALA A 238 -21.78 -9.14 5.03
N LYS A 239 -22.32 -10.29 5.46
CA LYS A 239 -22.00 -10.92 6.74
C LYS A 239 -21.09 -12.12 6.51
N VAL A 240 -19.97 -12.18 7.22
CA VAL A 240 -19.03 -13.30 7.11
C VAL A 240 -19.61 -14.55 7.78
N THR A 241 -19.70 -15.65 7.02
CA THR A 241 -20.15 -16.95 7.52
C THR A 241 -19.00 -17.90 7.84
N SER A 242 -17.91 -17.80 7.10
CA SER A 242 -16.71 -18.61 7.29
C SER A 242 -15.47 -17.93 6.72
N VAL A 243 -14.32 -18.21 7.33
CA VAL A 243 -13.00 -17.77 6.87
C VAL A 243 -12.15 -19.02 6.71
N PHE A 244 -11.72 -19.32 5.49
CA PHE A 244 -10.84 -20.44 5.17
C PHE A 244 -9.47 -19.91 4.79
N LYS A 245 -8.42 -20.38 5.48
CA LYS A 245 -7.04 -19.96 5.27
C LYS A 245 -6.24 -21.14 4.73
N ASN A 246 -5.69 -21.00 3.53
CA ASN A 246 -4.77 -21.96 2.93
C ASN A 246 -3.39 -21.33 2.77
N LYS A 247 -2.34 -22.07 3.11
CA LYS A 247 -0.96 -21.64 2.81
C LYS A 247 -0.59 -22.21 1.45
N ASP A 248 -0.48 -21.33 0.47
CA ASP A 248 0.12 -21.66 -0.82
C ASP A 248 1.59 -21.22 -0.83
N GLN A 249 2.38 -21.75 -1.75
CA GLN A 249 3.85 -21.88 -1.78
C GLN A 249 4.69 -20.71 -1.23
N ASP A 250 4.19 -19.47 -1.18
CA ASP A 250 4.83 -18.33 -0.50
C ASP A 250 3.85 -17.36 0.21
N PHE A 251 2.53 -17.61 0.17
CA PHE A 251 1.49 -16.67 0.64
C PHE A 251 0.32 -17.36 1.35
N LEU A 252 -0.28 -16.64 2.30
CA LEU A 252 -1.54 -17.05 2.90
C LEU A 252 -2.69 -16.60 1.99
N LYS A 253 -3.37 -17.56 1.36
CA LYS A 253 -4.60 -17.31 0.64
C LYS A 253 -5.77 -17.47 1.61
N THR A 254 -6.64 -16.46 1.66
CA THR A 254 -7.84 -16.48 2.49
C THR A 254 -9.08 -16.39 1.60
N ILE A 255 -9.99 -17.35 1.74
CA ILE A 255 -11.32 -17.32 1.15
C ILE A 255 -12.31 -17.01 2.26
N VAL A 256 -13.03 -15.90 2.12
CA VAL A 256 -14.06 -15.49 3.08
C VAL A 256 -15.42 -15.69 2.43
N THR A 257 -16.21 -16.61 2.97
CA THR A 257 -17.58 -16.81 2.49
C THR A 257 -18.51 -15.82 3.16
N LEU A 258 -19.32 -15.18 2.33
CA LEU A 258 -20.18 -14.06 2.67
C LEU A 258 -21.63 -14.42 2.40
N ARG A 259 -22.52 -14.03 3.32
CA ARG A 259 -23.95 -13.94 3.06
C ARG A 259 -24.31 -12.49 2.72
N THR A 260 -24.84 -12.28 1.53
CA THR A 260 -25.28 -10.98 1.01
C THR A 260 -26.77 -11.02 0.66
N PRO A 261 -27.43 -9.87 0.42
CA PRO A 261 -28.79 -9.84 -0.11
C PRO A 261 -28.97 -10.56 -1.45
N GLN A 262 -27.91 -10.70 -2.26
CA GLN A 262 -27.93 -11.35 -3.57
C GLN A 262 -27.56 -12.85 -3.53
N GLY A 263 -27.18 -13.37 -2.37
CA GLY A 263 -26.85 -14.79 -2.19
C GLY A 263 -25.54 -15.00 -1.43
N ILE A 264 -24.90 -16.13 -1.71
CA ILE A 264 -23.57 -16.44 -1.17
C ILE A 264 -22.51 -15.92 -2.14
N MET A 265 -21.50 -15.25 -1.60
CA MET A 265 -20.35 -14.75 -2.35
C MET A 265 -19.06 -15.14 -1.63
N ASP A 266 -17.96 -15.21 -2.37
CA ASP A 266 -16.63 -15.42 -1.81
C ASP A 266 -15.75 -14.19 -2.05
N LEU A 267 -15.09 -13.74 -0.99
CA LEU A 267 -14.01 -12.76 -1.05
C LEU A 267 -12.68 -13.52 -1.10
N ILE A 268 -11.89 -13.25 -2.15
CA ILE A 268 -10.59 -13.88 -2.36
C ILE A 268 -9.52 -12.89 -1.94
N ILE A 269 -8.68 -13.31 -0.99
CA ILE A 269 -7.65 -12.48 -0.37
C ILE A 269 -6.30 -13.20 -0.46
N LYS A 270 -5.24 -12.46 -0.81
CA LYS A 270 -3.85 -12.87 -0.63
C LYS A 270 -3.28 -12.05 0.53
N ASN A 271 -2.54 -10.99 0.24
CA ASN A 271 -2.26 -9.91 1.19
C ASN A 271 -3.36 -8.84 1.11
N GLU A 272 -3.74 -8.49 -0.12
CA GLU A 272 -4.86 -7.61 -0.45
C GLU A 272 -6.08 -8.43 -0.91
N ILE A 273 -7.23 -7.78 -0.92
CA ILE A 273 -8.47 -8.29 -1.49
C ILE A 273 -8.36 -8.25 -3.02
N LEU A 274 -8.37 -9.43 -3.63
CA LEU A 274 -8.15 -9.59 -5.06
C LEU A 274 -9.46 -9.66 -5.85
N ALA A 275 -10.49 -10.31 -5.30
CA ALA A 275 -11.77 -10.47 -5.98
C ALA A 275 -12.94 -10.68 -5.02
N LEU A 276 -14.12 -10.28 -5.48
CA LEU A 276 -15.42 -10.70 -4.99
C LEU A 276 -16.09 -11.52 -6.10
N GLN A 277 -16.46 -12.76 -5.80
CA GLN A 277 -17.08 -13.66 -6.77
C GLN A 277 -18.39 -14.25 -6.25
N GLN A 278 -19.31 -14.52 -7.17
CA GLN A 278 -20.52 -15.27 -6.92
C GLN A 278 -20.53 -16.46 -7.88
N ASP A 279 -20.50 -17.68 -7.34
CA ASP A 279 -20.29 -18.91 -8.09
C ASP A 279 -19.02 -18.83 -8.97
N SER A 280 -19.17 -18.80 -10.30
CA SER A 280 -18.05 -18.65 -11.26
C SER A 280 -17.93 -17.22 -11.83
N ASN A 281 -18.77 -16.28 -11.40
CA ASN A 281 -18.80 -14.92 -11.92
C ASN A 281 -18.02 -13.96 -11.01
N LEU A 282 -17.05 -13.25 -11.58
CA LEU A 282 -16.36 -12.16 -10.90
C LEU A 282 -17.28 -10.93 -10.85
N ILE A 283 -17.68 -10.54 -9.63
CA ILE A 283 -18.52 -9.36 -9.38
C ILE A 283 -17.65 -8.10 -9.34
N ALA A 284 -16.50 -8.18 -8.67
CA ALA A 284 -15.47 -7.15 -8.65
C ALA A 284 -14.10 -7.83 -8.57
N HIS A 285 -13.08 -7.25 -9.19
CA HIS A 285 -11.74 -7.82 -9.16
C HIS A 285 -10.66 -6.78 -9.47
N ILE A 286 -9.42 -7.08 -9.08
CA ILE A 286 -8.22 -6.32 -9.47
C ILE A 286 -8.15 -6.11 -11.00
N PRO A 287 -7.71 -4.95 -11.48
CA PRO A 287 -6.97 -3.93 -10.74
C PRO A 287 -7.84 -2.90 -10.01
N ASP A 288 -9.17 -3.00 -10.10
CA ASP A 288 -10.03 -2.16 -9.27
C ASP A 288 -9.77 -2.46 -7.78
N LEU A 289 -9.98 -1.46 -6.95
CA LEU A 289 -9.83 -1.60 -5.52
C LEU A 289 -11.15 -2.16 -4.96
N ILE A 290 -11.03 -3.18 -4.12
CA ILE A 290 -12.15 -3.72 -3.35
C ILE A 290 -11.88 -3.36 -1.90
N CYS A 291 -12.74 -2.51 -1.35
CA CYS A 291 -12.58 -1.92 -0.03
C CYS A 291 -13.72 -2.38 0.89
N LEU A 292 -13.40 -2.55 2.17
CA LEU A 292 -14.36 -2.97 3.18
C LEU A 292 -14.56 -1.86 4.20
N LEU A 293 -15.81 -1.57 4.53
CA LEU A 293 -16.20 -0.57 5.52
C LEU A 293 -17.12 -1.21 6.55
N ASP A 294 -16.71 -1.20 7.82
CA ASP A 294 -17.53 -1.74 8.91
C ASP A 294 -18.85 -0.97 9.03
N LEU A 295 -19.98 -1.68 9.06
CA LEU A 295 -21.31 -1.04 9.05
C LEU A 295 -21.75 -0.50 10.42
N LYS A 296 -21.01 -0.80 11.48
CA LYS A 296 -21.26 -0.29 12.83
C LYS A 296 -20.39 0.93 13.14
N THR A 297 -19.13 0.92 12.73
CA THR A 297 -18.14 1.96 13.09
C THR A 297 -17.79 2.88 11.93
N PHE A 298 -18.08 2.48 10.68
CA PHE A 298 -17.57 3.11 9.46
C PHE A 298 -16.05 3.20 9.39
N LEU A 299 -15.36 2.30 10.10
CA LEU A 299 -13.92 2.15 9.97
C LEU A 299 -13.60 1.20 8.80
N PRO A 300 -12.57 1.50 8.00
CA PRO A 300 -12.04 0.55 7.03
C PRO A 300 -11.56 -0.73 7.70
N ILE A 301 -11.80 -1.88 7.08
CA ILE A 301 -11.42 -3.18 7.63
C ILE A 301 -10.16 -3.71 6.94
N HIS A 302 -9.14 -4.02 7.73
CA HIS A 302 -7.96 -4.72 7.26
C HIS A 302 -8.25 -6.22 7.10
N SER A 303 -7.62 -6.90 6.14
CA SER A 303 -7.91 -8.32 5.84
C SER A 303 -7.70 -9.26 7.03
N SER A 304 -6.73 -8.94 7.90
CA SER A 304 -6.43 -9.70 9.11
C SER A 304 -7.51 -9.60 10.20
N GLU A 305 -8.38 -8.60 10.13
CA GLU A 305 -9.44 -8.32 11.11
C GLU A 305 -10.77 -9.00 10.72
N ILE A 306 -10.82 -9.61 9.53
CA ILE A 306 -12.01 -10.30 9.05
C ILE A 306 -12.17 -11.62 9.82
N GLU A 307 -13.29 -11.74 10.52
CA GLU A 307 -13.65 -12.92 11.30
C GLU A 307 -15.11 -13.35 11.07
N LYS A 308 -15.44 -14.55 11.51
CA LYS A 308 -16.82 -15.05 11.41
C LYS A 308 -17.73 -14.14 12.22
N GLY A 309 -18.73 -13.56 11.56
CA GLY A 309 -19.66 -12.62 12.16
C GLY A 309 -19.43 -11.16 11.81
N SER A 310 -18.26 -10.79 11.26
CA SER A 310 -18.02 -9.43 10.72
C SER A 310 -19.12 -9.05 9.73
N PHE A 311 -19.51 -7.78 9.74
CA PHE A 311 -20.59 -7.25 8.90
C PHE A 311 -20.21 -5.88 8.33
N PHE A 312 -20.06 -5.81 7.01
CA PHE A 312 -19.47 -4.66 6.33
C PHE A 312 -20.13 -4.36 4.98
N ALA A 313 -19.93 -3.14 4.50
CA ALA A 313 -20.16 -2.76 3.12
C ALA A 313 -18.93 -3.12 2.28
N ILE A 314 -19.17 -3.59 1.05
CA ILE A 314 -18.13 -3.85 0.05
C ILE A 314 -18.24 -2.77 -1.01
N LEU A 315 -17.15 -2.02 -1.18
CA LEU A 315 -17.04 -0.94 -2.13
C LEU A 315 -16.09 -1.33 -3.26
N ARG A 316 -16.40 -0.91 -4.48
CA ARG A 316 -15.48 -0.94 -5.61
C ARG A 316 -15.03 0.49 -5.90
N ILE A 317 -13.74 0.72 -6.03
CA ILE A 317 -13.17 1.97 -6.53
C ILE A 317 -12.42 1.65 -7.83
N PRO A 318 -12.72 2.31 -8.96
CA PRO A 318 -12.06 2.04 -10.22
C PRO A 318 -10.56 2.35 -10.15
N ALA A 319 -9.73 1.48 -10.72
CA ALA A 319 -8.29 1.68 -10.79
C ALA A 319 -7.95 2.95 -11.59
N ILE A 320 -6.79 3.58 -11.32
CA ILE A 320 -6.29 4.69 -12.14
C ILE A 320 -6.02 4.23 -13.58
N LYS A 321 -5.96 5.19 -14.53
CA LYS A 321 -5.84 4.87 -15.97
C LYS A 321 -4.63 4.01 -16.31
N GLN A 322 -3.50 4.20 -15.62
CA GLN A 322 -2.29 3.39 -15.80
C GLN A 322 -2.57 1.88 -15.61
N TRP A 323 -3.40 1.54 -14.63
CA TRP A 323 -3.82 0.16 -14.33
C TRP A 323 -4.87 -0.40 -15.30
N GLN A 324 -5.41 0.42 -16.20
CA GLN A 324 -6.44 -0.02 -17.16
C GLN A 324 -5.88 -0.42 -18.53
N THR A 325 -4.56 -0.29 -18.74
CA THR A 325 -3.87 -0.68 -19.97
C THR A 325 -3.86 -2.20 -20.16
N GLU A 326 -3.59 -2.67 -21.39
CA GLU A 326 -3.49 -4.11 -21.68
C GLU A 326 -2.37 -4.77 -20.87
N LYS A 327 -1.17 -4.17 -20.88
CA LYS A 327 -0.02 -4.60 -20.05
C LYS A 327 -0.39 -4.72 -18.57
N ALA A 328 -1.11 -3.73 -18.04
CA ALA A 328 -1.56 -3.77 -16.65
C ALA A 328 -2.60 -4.87 -16.37
N ARG A 329 -3.49 -5.20 -17.32
CA ARG A 329 -4.46 -6.30 -17.16
C ARG A 329 -3.82 -7.68 -17.25
N GLU A 330 -2.76 -7.83 -18.05
CA GLU A 330 -1.97 -9.05 -18.09
C GLU A 330 -1.22 -9.25 -16.77
N LEU A 331 -0.62 -8.18 -16.25
CA LEU A 331 0.14 -8.19 -15.00
C LEU A 331 -0.77 -8.34 -13.77
N PHE A 332 -1.85 -7.57 -13.70
CA PHE A 332 -2.70 -7.40 -12.52
C PHE A 332 -4.20 -7.47 -12.82
N GLY A 333 -4.59 -8.52 -13.54
CA GLY A 333 -5.99 -8.79 -13.87
C GLY A 333 -6.35 -10.26 -13.73
N ILE A 334 -7.25 -10.74 -14.60
CA ILE A 334 -7.82 -12.09 -14.53
C ILE A 334 -6.74 -13.17 -14.63
N SER A 335 -5.69 -12.95 -15.42
CA SER A 335 -4.58 -13.91 -15.57
C SER A 335 -3.84 -14.11 -14.24
N TYR A 336 -3.51 -13.01 -13.55
CA TYR A 336 -2.91 -13.06 -12.21
C TYR A 336 -3.83 -13.72 -11.18
N LEU A 337 -5.13 -13.39 -11.21
CA LEU A 337 -6.12 -14.04 -10.35
C LEU A 337 -6.16 -15.56 -10.55
N LYS A 338 -6.15 -16.04 -11.80
CA LYS A 338 -6.17 -17.48 -12.10
C LYS A 338 -4.91 -18.17 -11.59
N ASN A 339 -3.74 -17.56 -11.81
CA ASN A 339 -2.46 -18.10 -11.34
C ASN A 339 -2.33 -18.08 -9.81
N THR A 340 -3.10 -17.22 -9.13
CA THR A 340 -3.15 -17.14 -7.66
C THR A 340 -4.30 -17.98 -7.07
N THR A 341 -5.30 -18.35 -7.89
CA THR A 341 -6.49 -19.09 -7.43
C THR A 341 -6.44 -20.59 -7.68
N GLN A 342 -5.61 -21.06 -8.62
CA GLN A 342 -5.33 -22.50 -8.87
C GLN A 342 -4.30 -23.05 -7.90
#